data_AF-A0A3N9TH45-F1
#
_entry.id   AF-A0A3N9TH45-F1
#
_cell.length_a   1.000
_cell.length_b   1.000
_cell.length_c   1.000
_cell.angle_alpha   90.00
_cell.angle_beta   90.00
_cell.angle_gamma   90.00
#
_symmetry.space_group_name_H-M   'P 1'
#
loop_
_entity.id
_entity.type
_entity.pdbx_description
1 polymer ?
#
loop_
_entity_poly.entity_id
_entity_poly.type
_entity_poly.pdbx_seq_one_letter_code
_entity_poly.pdbx_strand_id
1 'polypeptide(L)'
;MPGAFAHITVVNKMILSDYFVREFDSDARRILTMNQPFMELGSLAPDFPYLVFGNKPQALWADIMHSSGVNSCLIKMIEYVKSLQGHCFAKAYAWLSGYLAHIVADITIHPVIERTVGHYKENKNLHRVCEMHQDAHIWHRMGLGDIGNKERVSRTLECCSGRDSPLDPILIDIWSLGLLSIDMPNKVEMPNIRLWFESFQKVINVVEDNYQLFPFSRHVAAFVGLKYPDIKDIQPQFINNLPTPAGRMPYDELFDLCVDEVGHYLNLLWNSVVYNGDLDWIKQWNLDIGEDENGVMTIWDKYSKRQRA
;
A
#
# COMPACT_ATOMS: atom_id res chain seq x y z
N MET A 1 5.29 -3.74 -6.61
CA MET A 1 4.40 -2.82 -5.85
C MET A 1 4.58 -1.45 -6.47
N PRO A 2 3.54 -0.62 -6.67
CA PRO A 2 3.75 0.82 -6.72
C PRO A 2 4.76 1.21 -5.64
N GLY A 3 5.67 2.11 -5.93
CA GLY A 3 6.68 2.41 -4.92
C GLY A 3 6.04 3.03 -3.67
N ALA A 4 6.73 2.97 -2.53
CA ALA A 4 6.17 3.44 -1.26
C ALA A 4 5.66 4.88 -1.31
N PHE A 5 6.27 5.72 -2.15
CA PHE A 5 5.83 7.11 -2.27
C PHE A 5 4.49 7.22 -2.98
N ALA A 6 4.20 6.40 -3.99
CA ALA A 6 2.87 6.29 -4.57
C ALA A 6 1.85 5.89 -3.49
N HIS A 7 2.11 4.86 -2.69
CA HIS A 7 1.19 4.42 -1.62
C HIS A 7 0.88 5.52 -0.60
N ILE A 8 1.91 6.20 -0.10
CA ILE A 8 1.72 7.31 0.84
C ILE A 8 0.96 8.46 0.17
N THR A 9 1.29 8.77 -1.09
CA THR A 9 0.63 9.84 -1.85
C THR A 9 -0.84 9.52 -2.06
N VAL A 10 -1.20 8.26 -2.34
CA VAL A 10 -2.59 7.84 -2.55
C VAL A 10 -3.42 8.08 -1.29
N VAL A 11 -2.95 7.63 -0.12
CA VAL A 11 -3.71 7.83 1.13
C VAL A 11 -3.85 9.31 1.49
N ASN A 12 -2.81 10.10 1.27
CA ASN A 12 -2.83 11.55 1.50
C ASN A 12 -3.81 12.25 0.55
N LYS A 13 -3.77 11.93 -0.74
CA LYS A 13 -4.65 12.53 -1.75
C LYS A 13 -6.10 12.12 -1.54
N MET A 14 -6.36 10.89 -1.12
CA MET A 14 -7.71 10.43 -0.81
C MET A 14 -8.31 11.24 0.35
N ILE A 15 -7.59 11.44 1.46
CA ILE A 15 -8.08 12.26 2.60
C ILE A 15 -8.35 13.72 2.16
N LEU A 16 -7.59 14.23 1.19
CA LEU A 16 -7.76 15.60 0.67
C LEU A 16 -8.78 15.70 -0.48
N SER A 17 -9.37 14.59 -0.92
CA SER A 17 -10.26 14.57 -2.08
C SER A 17 -11.65 15.12 -1.76
N ASP A 18 -12.31 15.70 -2.77
CA ASP A 18 -13.72 16.10 -2.67
C ASP A 18 -14.63 14.90 -2.36
N TYR A 19 -14.30 13.72 -2.89
CA TYR A 19 -15.03 12.48 -2.60
C TYR A 19 -15.02 12.18 -1.10
N PHE A 20 -13.85 12.25 -0.45
CA PHE A 20 -13.74 12.02 1.00
C PHE A 20 -14.59 13.01 1.78
N VAL A 21 -14.55 14.29 1.43
CA VAL A 21 -15.32 15.34 2.13
C VAL A 21 -16.84 15.11 1.98
N ARG A 22 -17.30 14.70 0.79
CA ARG A 22 -18.73 14.60 0.48
C ARG A 22 -19.36 13.27 0.85
N GLU A 23 -18.66 12.16 0.61
CA GLU A 23 -19.26 10.82 0.59
C GLU A 23 -18.97 9.99 1.85
N PHE A 24 -17.90 10.29 2.59
CA PHE A 24 -17.57 9.53 3.80
C PHE A 24 -18.46 9.95 4.97
N ASP A 25 -18.76 9.03 5.87
CA ASP A 25 -19.36 9.34 7.16
C ASP A 25 -18.48 10.32 7.98
N SER A 26 -19.11 11.21 8.75
CA SER A 26 -18.38 12.21 9.53
C SER A 26 -17.41 11.63 10.57
N ASP A 27 -17.76 10.50 11.20
CA ASP A 27 -16.87 9.82 12.14
C ASP A 27 -15.72 9.13 11.40
N ALA A 28 -15.97 8.53 10.25
CA ALA A 28 -14.92 7.99 9.39
C ALA A 28 -13.91 9.07 9.03
N ARG A 29 -14.39 10.24 8.57
CA ARG A 29 -13.53 11.37 8.22
C ARG A 29 -12.69 11.82 9.40
N ARG A 30 -13.31 11.98 10.57
CA ARG A 30 -12.62 12.39 11.80
C ARG A 30 -11.54 11.39 12.21
N ILE A 31 -11.86 10.10 12.24
CA ILE A 31 -10.92 9.04 12.62
C ILE A 31 -9.72 9.02 11.68
N LEU A 32 -9.97 8.99 10.36
CA LEU A 32 -8.90 8.90 9.37
C LEU A 32 -8.01 10.14 9.35
N THR A 33 -8.60 11.34 9.50
CA THR A 33 -7.83 12.59 9.57
C THR A 33 -6.98 12.67 10.84
N MET A 34 -7.55 12.32 12.00
CA MET A 34 -6.83 12.39 13.28
C MET A 34 -5.77 11.29 13.47
N ASN A 35 -5.90 10.17 12.74
CA ASN A 35 -4.99 9.03 12.82
C ASN A 35 -4.27 8.79 11.49
N GLN A 36 -4.09 9.82 10.68
CA GLN A 36 -3.44 9.73 9.38
C GLN A 36 -2.06 9.01 9.41
N PRO A 37 -1.19 9.20 10.43
CA PRO A 37 0.06 8.45 10.52
C PRO A 37 -0.12 6.92 10.51
N PHE A 38 -1.19 6.41 11.13
CA PHE A 38 -1.51 4.99 11.13
C PHE A 38 -1.90 4.51 9.73
N MET A 39 -2.64 5.33 8.98
CA MET A 39 -3.03 5.05 7.60
C MET A 39 -1.82 5.05 6.66
N GLU A 40 -0.90 6.01 6.80
CA GLU A 40 0.34 6.01 6.04
C GLU A 40 1.18 4.76 6.33
N LEU A 41 1.35 4.40 7.61
CA LEU A 41 2.09 3.19 7.98
C LEU A 41 1.42 1.92 7.44
N GLY A 42 0.10 1.82 7.53
CA GLY A 42 -0.67 0.70 6.98
C GLY A 42 -0.48 0.54 5.48
N SER A 43 -0.36 1.64 4.73
CA SER A 43 -0.15 1.64 3.27
C SER A 43 1.21 1.10 2.83
N LEU A 44 2.16 0.94 3.77
CA LEU A 44 3.50 0.41 3.53
C LEU A 44 3.70 -0.98 4.14
N ALA A 45 2.87 -1.35 5.12
CA ALA A 45 3.08 -2.53 5.96
C ALA A 45 3.18 -3.85 5.16
N PRO A 46 2.38 -4.11 4.11
CA PRO A 46 2.50 -5.34 3.32
C PRO A 46 3.93 -5.63 2.81
N ASP A 47 4.73 -4.58 2.63
CA ASP A 47 6.06 -4.66 2.04
C ASP A 47 7.20 -4.78 3.05
N PHE A 48 6.94 -4.52 4.33
CA PHE A 48 7.97 -4.55 5.36
C PHE A 48 8.73 -5.89 5.47
N PRO A 49 8.10 -7.07 5.25
CA PRO A 49 8.85 -8.33 5.33
C PRO A 49 10.05 -8.39 4.37
N TYR A 50 9.96 -7.70 3.22
CA TYR A 50 11.07 -7.61 2.26
C TYR A 50 12.26 -6.78 2.73
N LEU A 51 12.08 -5.98 3.79
CA LEU A 51 13.13 -5.15 4.36
C LEU A 51 13.99 -5.92 5.37
N VAL A 52 13.65 -7.17 5.69
CA VAL A 52 14.52 -8.07 6.44
C VAL A 52 15.51 -8.74 5.50
N PHE A 53 16.60 -8.03 5.21
CA PHE A 53 17.58 -8.45 4.22
C PHE A 53 18.17 -9.84 4.48
N GLY A 54 18.20 -10.65 3.42
CA GLY A 54 18.72 -12.02 3.47
C GLY A 54 17.80 -13.04 4.16
N ASN A 55 16.67 -12.61 4.74
CA ASN A 55 15.75 -13.51 5.42
C ASN A 55 14.62 -13.96 4.47
N LYS A 56 14.89 -15.04 3.72
CA LYS A 56 13.91 -15.64 2.78
C LYS A 56 12.61 -16.09 3.47
N PRO A 57 12.63 -16.73 4.66
CA PRO A 57 11.40 -17.06 5.37
C PRO A 57 10.49 -15.86 5.64
N GLN A 58 11.06 -14.73 6.05
CA GLN A 58 10.28 -13.52 6.29
C GLN A 58 9.78 -12.90 4.96
N ALA A 59 10.59 -12.89 3.90
CA ALA A 59 10.14 -12.43 2.58
C ALA A 59 8.98 -13.26 1.99
N LEU A 60 8.93 -14.57 2.30
CA LEU A 60 7.85 -15.46 1.87
C LEU A 60 6.48 -15.00 2.42
N TRP A 61 6.43 -14.42 3.61
CA TRP A 61 5.18 -13.86 4.14
C TRP A 61 4.60 -12.79 3.23
N ALA A 62 5.45 -11.90 2.73
CA ALA A 62 4.99 -10.90 1.79
C ALA A 62 4.62 -11.53 0.44
N ASP A 63 5.38 -12.51 -0.08
CA ASP A 63 5.03 -13.18 -1.34
C ASP A 63 3.64 -13.83 -1.27
N ILE A 64 3.32 -14.52 -0.18
CA ILE A 64 2.01 -15.16 0.01
C ILE A 64 0.91 -14.11 0.27
N MET A 65 1.18 -13.10 1.09
CA MET A 65 0.24 -12.00 1.36
C MET A 65 -0.23 -11.32 0.08
N HIS A 66 0.68 -11.11 -0.87
CA HIS A 66 0.37 -10.45 -2.15
C HIS A 66 -0.24 -11.40 -3.19
N SER A 67 0.04 -12.70 -3.15
CA SER A 67 -0.39 -13.61 -4.22
C SER A 67 -1.66 -14.41 -3.90
N SER A 68 -1.82 -14.84 -2.65
CA SER A 68 -2.90 -15.77 -2.25
C SER A 68 -3.45 -15.57 -0.84
N GLY A 69 -2.96 -14.59 -0.07
CA GLY A 69 -3.35 -14.37 1.33
C GLY A 69 -4.25 -13.15 1.57
N VAL A 70 -4.49 -12.32 0.54
CA VAL A 70 -5.22 -11.05 0.66
C VAL A 70 -6.59 -11.20 1.33
N ASN A 71 -7.43 -12.13 0.86
CA ASN A 71 -8.80 -12.26 1.33
C ASN A 71 -8.85 -12.67 2.80
N SER A 72 -8.20 -13.78 3.15
CA SER A 72 -8.24 -14.31 4.52
C SER A 72 -7.69 -13.31 5.53
N CYS A 73 -6.56 -12.66 5.18
CA CYS A 73 -5.95 -11.63 5.99
C CYS A 73 -6.91 -10.46 6.24
N LEU A 74 -7.50 -9.88 5.18
CA LEU A 74 -8.41 -8.73 5.29
C LEU A 74 -9.66 -9.06 6.12
N ILE A 75 -10.33 -10.17 5.84
CA ILE A 75 -11.54 -10.57 6.57
C ILE A 75 -11.23 -10.68 8.06
N LYS A 76 -10.10 -11.32 8.40
CA LYS A 76 -9.75 -11.54 9.80
C LYS A 76 -9.42 -10.23 10.52
N MET A 77 -8.71 -9.32 9.86
CA MET A 77 -8.45 -7.98 10.40
C MET A 77 -9.73 -7.15 10.58
N ILE A 78 -10.68 -7.23 9.65
CA ILE A 78 -11.99 -6.55 9.76
C ILE A 78 -12.75 -7.07 10.98
N GLU A 79 -12.86 -8.38 11.16
CA GLU A 79 -13.51 -8.98 12.35
C GLU A 79 -12.90 -8.48 13.65
N TYR A 80 -11.56 -8.39 13.70
CA TYR A 80 -10.87 -7.88 14.88
C TYR A 80 -11.18 -6.41 15.13
N VAL A 81 -11.11 -5.54 14.10
CA VAL A 81 -11.45 -4.12 14.24
C VAL A 81 -12.89 -3.93 14.75
N LYS A 82 -13.84 -4.74 14.28
CA LYS A 82 -15.24 -4.70 14.75
C LYS A 82 -15.41 -5.00 16.23
N SER A 83 -14.47 -5.74 16.83
CA SER A 83 -14.47 -6.05 18.26
C SER A 83 -13.88 -4.94 19.14
N LEU A 84 -13.20 -3.96 18.54
CA LEU A 84 -12.52 -2.88 19.25
C LEU A 84 -13.46 -1.70 19.51
N GLN A 85 -13.08 -0.86 20.48
CA GLN A 85 -13.78 0.39 20.80
C GLN A 85 -12.78 1.51 21.09
N GLY A 86 -13.27 2.75 21.09
CA GLY A 86 -12.51 3.94 21.50
C GLY A 86 -11.22 4.15 20.69
N HIS A 87 -10.12 4.46 21.39
CA HIS A 87 -8.83 4.73 20.75
C HIS A 87 -8.24 3.51 20.03
N CYS A 88 -8.44 2.30 20.55
CA CYS A 88 -7.96 1.08 19.90
C CYS A 88 -8.67 0.88 18.54
N PHE A 89 -9.99 1.08 18.51
CA PHE A 89 -10.76 1.06 17.26
C PHE A 89 -10.23 2.10 16.27
N ALA A 90 -10.08 3.35 16.70
CA ALA A 90 -9.65 4.44 15.81
C ALA A 90 -8.28 4.18 15.16
N LYS A 91 -7.30 3.73 15.95
CA LYS A 91 -5.96 3.40 15.46
C LYS A 91 -5.96 2.20 14.52
N ALA A 92 -6.61 1.10 14.93
CA ALA A 92 -6.67 -0.13 14.15
C ALA A 92 -7.44 0.06 12.83
N TYR A 93 -8.55 0.80 12.85
CA TYR A 93 -9.32 1.14 11.67
C TYR A 93 -8.51 2.02 10.70
N ALA A 94 -7.80 3.04 11.20
CA ALA A 94 -6.98 3.89 10.36
C ALA A 94 -5.82 3.11 9.71
N TRP A 95 -5.15 2.23 10.47
CA TRP A 95 -4.11 1.37 9.92
C TRP A 95 -4.64 0.37 8.90
N LEU A 96 -5.78 -0.29 9.19
CA LEU A 96 -6.42 -1.21 8.25
C LEU A 96 -6.87 -0.49 6.97
N SER A 97 -7.30 0.77 7.07
CA SER A 97 -7.63 1.61 5.92
C SER A 97 -6.38 1.85 5.06
N GLY A 98 -5.23 2.10 5.68
CA GLY A 98 -3.95 2.17 4.98
C GLY A 98 -3.59 0.88 4.27
N TYR A 99 -3.72 -0.25 4.97
CA TYR A 99 -3.45 -1.59 4.45
C TYR A 99 -4.35 -1.93 3.26
N LEU A 100 -5.64 -1.59 3.32
CA LEU A 100 -6.56 -1.75 2.19
C LEU A 100 -6.20 -0.82 1.03
N ALA A 101 -5.78 0.42 1.31
CA ALA A 101 -5.33 1.34 0.27
C ALA A 101 -4.11 0.81 -0.49
N HIS A 102 -3.19 0.12 0.19
CA HIS A 102 -2.08 -0.58 -0.47
C HIS A 102 -2.61 -1.62 -1.47
N ILE A 103 -3.48 -2.52 -1.02
CA ILE A 103 -4.07 -3.58 -1.86
C ILE A 103 -4.75 -2.99 -3.10
N VAL A 104 -5.58 -1.97 -2.90
CA VAL A 104 -6.33 -1.34 -4.00
C VAL A 104 -5.38 -0.63 -4.97
N ALA A 105 -4.32 0.01 -4.47
CA ALA A 105 -3.32 0.63 -5.33
C ALA A 105 -2.57 -0.41 -6.19
N ASP A 106 -2.17 -1.53 -5.60
CA ASP A 106 -1.50 -2.62 -6.31
C ASP A 106 -2.37 -3.16 -7.45
N ILE A 107 -3.62 -3.55 -7.16
CA ILE A 107 -4.51 -4.13 -8.18
C ILE A 107 -4.94 -3.11 -9.24
N THR A 108 -4.76 -1.81 -8.99
CA THR A 108 -5.03 -0.74 -9.96
C THR A 108 -3.82 -0.51 -10.87
N ILE A 109 -2.63 -0.34 -10.28
CA ILE A 109 -1.43 0.13 -10.99
C ILE A 109 -0.63 -1.02 -11.61
N HIS A 110 -0.51 -2.17 -10.95
CA HIS A 110 0.31 -3.27 -11.47
C HIS A 110 -0.10 -3.82 -12.83
N PRO A 111 -1.41 -3.98 -13.15
CA PRO A 111 -1.81 -4.35 -14.50
C PRO A 111 -1.23 -3.43 -15.58
N VAL A 112 -1.00 -2.15 -15.25
CA VAL A 112 -0.41 -1.16 -16.17
C VAL A 112 1.11 -1.32 -16.25
N ILE A 113 1.79 -1.54 -15.11
CA ILE A 113 3.23 -1.80 -15.11
C ILE A 113 3.54 -3.08 -15.89
N GLU A 114 2.80 -4.17 -15.63
CA GLU A 114 2.94 -5.44 -16.35
C GLU A 114 2.79 -5.28 -17.87
N ARG A 115 1.85 -4.43 -18.32
CA ARG A 115 1.65 -4.09 -19.75
C ARG A 115 2.74 -3.17 -20.30
N THR A 116 3.39 -2.38 -19.45
CA THR A 116 4.41 -1.40 -19.86
C THR A 116 5.77 -2.07 -20.02
N VAL A 117 6.14 -2.98 -19.12
CA VAL A 117 7.49 -3.56 -19.05
C VAL A 117 7.55 -5.09 -19.09
N GLY A 118 6.42 -5.77 -19.29
CA GLY A 118 6.33 -7.23 -19.41
C GLY A 118 6.21 -7.94 -18.06
N HIS A 119 6.22 -9.29 -18.07
CA HIS A 119 5.89 -10.07 -16.89
C HIS A 119 6.86 -9.88 -15.71
N TYR A 120 6.32 -9.66 -14.50
CA TYR A 120 7.12 -9.36 -13.31
C TYR A 120 8.24 -10.37 -13.06
N LYS A 121 7.94 -11.67 -13.11
CA LYS A 121 8.93 -12.75 -12.85
C LYS A 121 10.15 -12.67 -13.76
N GLU A 122 9.97 -12.20 -14.99
CA GLU A 122 10.98 -12.09 -16.03
C GLU A 122 11.63 -10.69 -16.07
N ASN A 123 10.90 -9.65 -15.65
CA ASN A 123 11.26 -8.24 -15.85
C ASN A 123 11.38 -7.44 -14.54
N LYS A 124 11.70 -8.10 -13.41
CA LYS A 124 11.78 -7.48 -12.07
C LYS A 124 12.53 -6.14 -12.03
N ASN A 125 13.67 -6.04 -12.72
CA ASN A 125 14.46 -4.81 -12.76
C ASN A 125 13.76 -3.68 -13.54
N LEU A 126 13.06 -4.00 -14.64
CA LEU A 126 12.33 -3.00 -15.41
C LEU A 126 11.05 -2.55 -14.71
N HIS A 127 10.34 -3.47 -14.05
CA HIS A 127 9.25 -3.15 -13.12
C HIS A 127 9.71 -2.12 -12.11
N ARG A 128 10.84 -2.41 -11.46
CA ARG A 128 11.42 -1.53 -10.48
C ARG A 128 11.77 -0.14 -11.01
N VAL A 129 12.41 -0.08 -12.18
CA VAL A 129 12.74 1.21 -12.81
C VAL A 129 11.45 1.99 -13.11
N CYS A 130 10.44 1.34 -13.68
CA CYS A 130 9.12 1.95 -13.94
C CYS A 130 8.49 2.52 -12.66
N GLU A 131 8.40 1.70 -11.59
CA GLU A 131 7.89 2.09 -10.27
C GLU A 131 8.62 3.32 -9.72
N MET A 132 9.96 3.36 -9.81
CA MET A 132 10.77 4.47 -9.30
C MET A 132 10.54 5.77 -10.07
N HIS A 133 10.39 5.70 -11.39
CA HIS A 133 10.07 6.88 -12.20
C HIS A 133 8.67 7.42 -11.88
N GLN A 134 7.70 6.53 -11.68
CA GLN A 134 6.34 6.87 -11.30
C GLN A 134 6.25 7.50 -9.90
N ASP A 135 6.94 6.92 -8.92
CA ASP A 135 7.09 7.47 -7.57
C ASP A 135 7.72 8.87 -7.57
N ALA A 136 8.85 9.03 -8.28
CA ALA A 136 9.54 10.31 -8.36
C ALA A 136 8.64 11.38 -8.99
N HIS A 137 7.88 11.02 -10.03
CA HIS A 137 6.91 11.89 -10.67
C HIS A 137 5.78 12.30 -9.72
N ILE A 138 5.15 11.34 -9.04
CA ILE A 138 3.97 11.63 -8.22
C ILE A 138 4.30 12.31 -6.90
N TRP A 139 5.49 12.12 -6.35
CA TRP A 139 5.88 12.77 -5.11
C TRP A 139 5.71 14.29 -5.18
N HIS A 140 6.02 14.90 -6.32
CA HIS A 140 5.84 16.34 -6.53
C HIS A 140 4.38 16.78 -6.39
N ARG A 141 3.41 15.92 -6.69
CA ARG A 141 1.98 16.23 -6.48
C ARG A 141 1.62 16.41 -5.01
N MET A 142 2.40 15.88 -4.06
CA MET A 142 2.15 16.15 -2.64
C MET A 142 2.49 17.58 -2.24
N GLY A 143 3.31 18.31 -3.01
CA GLY A 143 3.70 19.68 -2.69
C GLY A 143 4.53 19.82 -1.40
N LEU A 144 5.13 18.72 -0.92
CA LEU A 144 5.82 18.65 0.38
C LEU A 144 7.33 18.97 0.31
N GLY A 145 7.78 19.58 -0.79
CA GLY A 145 9.19 19.83 -1.06
C GLY A 145 9.92 18.60 -1.60
N ASP A 146 11.24 18.55 -1.42
CA ASP A 146 12.08 17.47 -1.92
C ASP A 146 11.66 16.09 -1.36
N ILE A 147 11.88 15.05 -2.15
CA ILE A 147 11.59 13.67 -1.77
C ILE A 147 12.36 13.34 -0.48
N GLY A 148 11.69 12.66 0.47
CA GLY A 148 12.33 12.23 1.71
C GLY A 148 12.50 13.32 2.77
N ASN A 149 11.60 14.31 2.82
CA ASN A 149 11.56 15.29 3.92
C ASN A 149 11.53 14.57 5.29
N LYS A 150 12.69 14.56 5.94
CA LYS A 150 13.06 13.73 7.09
C LYS A 150 12.02 13.81 8.19
N GLU A 151 11.63 15.03 8.55
CA GLU A 151 10.76 15.28 9.67
C GLU A 151 9.36 14.66 9.53
N ARG A 152 8.86 14.46 8.31
CA ARG A 152 7.50 13.93 8.10
C ARG A 152 7.44 12.42 8.39
N VAL A 153 8.45 11.68 7.91
CA VAL A 153 8.46 10.23 8.09
C VAL A 153 8.85 9.86 9.52
N SER A 154 9.83 10.55 10.13
CA SER A 154 10.14 10.34 11.55
C SER A 154 8.94 10.67 12.43
N ARG A 155 8.22 11.78 12.18
CA ARG A 155 6.97 12.11 12.91
C ARG A 155 5.87 11.05 12.76
N THR A 156 5.74 10.46 11.57
CA THR A 156 4.78 9.38 11.31
C THR A 156 5.14 8.13 12.13
N LEU A 157 6.43 7.76 12.15
CA LEU A 157 6.93 6.65 12.96
C LEU A 157 6.71 6.87 14.45
N GLU A 158 6.99 8.09 14.96
CA GLU A 158 6.76 8.46 16.35
C GLU A 158 5.28 8.33 16.75
N CYS A 159 4.35 8.80 15.91
CA CYS A 159 2.91 8.71 16.17
C CYS A 159 2.41 7.26 16.28
N CYS A 160 3.06 6.33 15.58
CA CYS A 160 2.69 4.92 15.52
C CYS A 160 3.44 4.05 16.55
N SER A 161 4.27 4.65 17.39
CA SER A 161 4.98 3.95 18.46
C SER A 161 4.10 3.73 19.70
N GLY A 162 4.36 2.65 20.43
CA GLY A 162 3.78 2.41 21.75
C GLY A 162 4.67 2.99 22.86
N ARG A 163 4.12 3.14 24.07
CA ARG A 163 4.86 3.69 25.23
C ARG A 163 6.21 2.98 25.47
N ASP A 164 6.21 1.65 25.36
CA ASP A 164 7.38 0.79 25.60
C ASP A 164 7.64 -0.16 24.41
N SER A 165 7.18 0.22 23.21
CA SER A 165 7.23 -0.64 22.02
C SER A 165 7.50 0.23 20.78
N PRO A 166 8.41 -0.18 19.88
CA PRO A 166 8.70 0.60 18.67
C PRO A 166 7.45 0.75 17.79
N LEU A 167 6.51 -0.19 17.88
CA LEU A 167 5.21 -0.15 17.20
C LEU A 167 4.07 -0.26 18.22
N ASP A 168 2.98 0.47 18.02
CA ASP A 168 1.78 0.40 18.86
C ASP A 168 1.27 -1.05 18.93
N PRO A 169 1.06 -1.62 20.14
CA PRO A 169 0.62 -3.01 20.31
C PRO A 169 -0.64 -3.36 19.52
N ILE A 170 -1.57 -2.41 19.33
CA ILE A 170 -2.80 -2.71 18.59
C ILE A 170 -2.52 -3.06 17.12
N LEU A 171 -1.45 -2.52 16.55
CA LEU A 171 -1.01 -2.80 15.19
C LEU A 171 -0.34 -4.17 15.07
N ILE A 172 0.37 -4.57 16.12
CA ILE A 172 0.93 -5.92 16.21
C ILE A 172 -0.21 -6.94 16.30
N ASP A 173 -1.22 -6.68 17.11
CA ASP A 173 -2.34 -7.59 17.34
C ASP A 173 -3.18 -7.78 16.06
N ILE A 174 -3.64 -6.69 15.43
CA ILE A 174 -4.43 -6.77 14.18
C ILE A 174 -3.65 -7.49 13.08
N TRP A 175 -2.38 -7.13 12.89
CA TRP A 175 -1.61 -7.68 11.78
C TRP A 175 -1.24 -9.14 12.03
N SER A 176 -0.86 -9.51 13.27
CA SER A 176 -0.60 -10.92 13.63
C SER A 176 -1.83 -11.77 13.37
N LEU A 177 -3.01 -11.29 13.77
CA LEU A 177 -4.27 -11.99 13.59
C LEU A 177 -4.62 -12.17 12.11
N GLY A 178 -4.38 -11.15 11.26
CA GLY A 178 -4.50 -11.26 9.82
C GLY A 178 -3.54 -12.29 9.21
N LEU A 179 -2.25 -12.20 9.54
CA LEU A 179 -1.21 -13.09 9.00
C LEU A 179 -1.44 -14.54 9.39
N LEU A 180 -1.80 -14.81 10.65
CA LEU A 180 -2.05 -16.16 11.13
C LEU A 180 -3.31 -16.81 10.53
N SER A 181 -4.12 -16.07 9.78
CA SER A 181 -5.24 -16.61 9.00
C SER A 181 -4.86 -17.08 7.60
N ILE A 182 -3.64 -16.76 7.14
CA ILE A 182 -3.13 -17.16 5.83
C ILE A 182 -2.67 -18.62 5.90
N ASP A 183 -3.08 -19.42 4.90
CA ASP A 183 -2.59 -20.78 4.76
C ASP A 183 -1.13 -20.77 4.27
N MET A 184 -0.21 -21.00 5.20
CA MET A 184 1.22 -20.98 4.94
C MET A 184 1.77 -22.41 4.77
N PRO A 185 2.78 -22.60 3.90
CA PRO A 185 3.46 -23.88 3.81
C PRO A 185 3.98 -24.37 5.18
N ASN A 186 3.93 -25.68 5.39
CA ASN A 186 4.44 -26.30 6.62
C ASN A 186 5.91 -25.90 6.88
N LYS A 187 6.24 -25.63 8.15
CA LYS A 187 7.59 -25.28 8.63
C LYS A 187 8.09 -23.88 8.22
N VAL A 188 7.22 -22.98 7.80
CA VAL A 188 7.59 -21.57 7.65
C VAL A 188 7.78 -20.93 9.03
N GLU A 189 8.81 -20.09 9.14
CA GLU A 189 9.07 -19.29 10.34
C GLU A 189 7.89 -18.35 10.62
N MET A 190 7.53 -18.18 11.89
CA MET A 190 6.46 -17.25 12.28
C MET A 190 6.74 -15.82 11.81
N PRO A 191 5.70 -15.03 11.49
CA PRO A 191 5.89 -13.67 11.03
C PRO A 191 6.47 -12.82 12.17
N ASN A 192 7.48 -12.02 11.87
CA ASN A 192 8.13 -11.17 12.87
C ASN A 192 7.88 -9.69 12.59
N ILE A 193 6.65 -9.23 12.89
CA ILE A 193 6.21 -7.85 12.66
C ILE A 193 7.13 -6.81 13.31
N ARG A 194 7.65 -7.09 14.50
CA ARG A 194 8.58 -6.17 15.19
C ARG A 194 9.88 -6.04 14.40
N LEU A 195 10.46 -7.16 13.97
CA LEU A 195 11.65 -7.15 13.12
C LEU A 195 11.40 -6.44 11.79
N TRP A 196 10.23 -6.63 11.18
CA TRP A 196 9.84 -5.96 9.94
C TRP A 196 9.80 -4.45 10.10
N PHE A 197 9.16 -3.98 11.17
CA PHE A 197 9.10 -2.56 11.49
C PHE A 197 10.47 -1.97 11.88
N GLU A 198 11.28 -2.67 12.66
CA GLU A 198 12.66 -2.25 12.98
C GLU A 198 13.53 -2.16 11.72
N SER A 199 13.38 -3.11 10.79
CA SER A 199 14.04 -3.06 9.48
C SER A 199 13.59 -1.84 8.68
N PHE A 200 12.30 -1.53 8.69
CA PHE A 200 11.77 -0.32 8.08
C PHE A 200 12.38 0.96 8.69
N GLN A 201 12.42 1.05 10.02
CA GLN A 201 13.06 2.18 10.71
C GLN A 201 14.54 2.32 10.34
N LYS A 202 15.30 1.21 10.24
CA LYS A 202 16.70 1.25 9.80
C LYS A 202 16.84 1.77 8.37
N VAL A 203 15.98 1.35 7.46
CA VAL A 203 15.99 1.85 6.07
C VAL A 203 15.70 3.36 6.05
N ILE A 204 14.73 3.83 6.84
CA ILE A 204 14.43 5.26 6.97
C ILE A 204 15.61 6.04 7.54
N ASN A 205 16.22 5.60 8.64
CA ASN A 205 17.37 6.30 9.23
C ASN A 205 18.56 6.40 8.27
N VAL A 206 18.84 5.35 7.48
CA VAL A 206 19.89 5.38 6.46
C VAL A 206 19.58 6.39 5.34
N VAL A 207 18.30 6.53 4.96
CA VAL A 207 17.84 7.55 4.00
C VAL A 207 17.99 8.96 4.60
N GLU A 208 17.62 9.13 5.88
CA GLU A 208 17.74 10.38 6.62
C GLU A 208 19.19 10.87 6.71
N ASP A 209 20.16 9.99 6.94
CA ASP A 209 21.57 10.39 7.10
C ASP A 209 22.26 10.77 5.78
N ASN A 210 21.80 10.25 4.64
CA ASN A 210 22.54 10.36 3.37
C ASN A 210 21.95 11.35 2.35
N TYR A 211 20.78 11.98 2.61
CA TYR A 211 20.02 12.78 1.62
C TYR A 211 19.84 12.04 0.27
N GLN A 212 19.92 10.71 0.27
CA GLN A 212 19.85 9.86 -0.90
C GLN A 212 18.61 8.99 -0.78
N LEU A 213 17.74 9.14 -1.77
CA LEU A 213 16.49 8.43 -1.88
C LEU A 213 16.77 6.96 -2.18
N PHE A 214 16.48 6.06 -1.23
CA PHE A 214 16.51 4.63 -1.51
C PHE A 214 15.14 4.13 -1.91
N PRO A 215 15.06 3.29 -2.95
CA PRO A 215 13.78 2.85 -3.48
C PRO A 215 13.15 1.83 -2.52
N PHE A 216 11.89 2.06 -2.13
CA PHE A 216 11.13 1.20 -1.20
C PHE A 216 10.32 0.14 -1.95
N SER A 217 10.96 -0.89 -2.50
CA SER A 217 10.23 -2.07 -2.98
C SER A 217 11.08 -3.32 -2.86
N ARG A 218 10.37 -4.43 -2.59
CA ARG A 218 10.65 -5.88 -2.56
C ARG A 218 12.04 -6.48 -2.35
N HIS A 219 13.13 -5.77 -2.63
CA HIS A 219 14.50 -6.27 -2.60
C HIS A 219 15.52 -5.20 -2.18
N VAL A 220 15.28 -4.44 -1.09
CA VAL A 220 16.16 -3.31 -0.68
C VAL A 220 17.62 -3.74 -0.29
N ALA A 221 18.01 -5.02 -0.45
CA ALA A 221 19.43 -5.40 -0.40
C ALA A 221 19.80 -6.59 -1.31
N ALA A 222 19.58 -6.44 -2.61
CA ALA A 222 20.66 -6.79 -3.53
C ALA A 222 21.28 -5.47 -3.99
N PHE A 223 22.49 -5.18 -3.54
CA PHE A 223 23.31 -4.02 -3.91
C PHE A 223 23.30 -3.75 -5.43
N VAL A 224 22.41 -2.90 -5.91
CA VAL A 224 22.48 -2.32 -7.25
C VAL A 224 22.16 -0.85 -7.08
N GLY A 225 23.14 0.03 -7.24
CA GLY A 225 23.07 1.48 -7.01
C GLY A 225 22.04 2.23 -7.87
N LEU A 226 20.76 1.89 -7.74
CA LEU A 226 19.62 2.58 -8.33
C LEU A 226 19.18 3.67 -7.34
N LYS A 227 19.38 4.91 -7.76
CA LYS A 227 18.83 6.11 -7.11
C LYS A 227 17.51 6.45 -7.78
N TYR A 228 16.57 7.03 -7.04
CA TYR A 228 15.41 7.66 -7.70
C TYR A 228 15.89 8.66 -8.74
N PRO A 229 15.25 8.72 -9.92
CA PRO A 229 15.59 9.69 -10.94
C PRO A 229 15.30 11.11 -10.43
N ASP A 230 16.17 12.07 -10.75
CA ASP A 230 15.81 13.49 -10.63
C ASP A 230 14.62 13.79 -11.55
N ILE A 231 13.87 14.86 -11.29
CA ILE A 231 12.71 15.30 -12.11
C ILE A 231 13.06 15.33 -13.60
N LYS A 232 14.22 15.90 -13.93
CA LYS A 232 14.71 16.04 -15.31
C LYS A 232 15.03 14.71 -15.98
N ASP A 233 15.30 13.66 -15.18
CA ASP A 233 15.68 12.33 -15.62
C ASP A 233 14.48 11.37 -15.62
N ILE A 234 13.28 11.86 -15.27
CA ILE A 234 12.06 11.08 -15.35
C ILE A 234 11.79 10.70 -16.81
N GLN A 235 11.73 9.40 -17.08
CA GLN A 235 11.56 8.85 -18.41
C GLN A 235 10.10 8.95 -18.87
N PRO A 236 9.79 9.72 -19.94
CA PRO A 236 8.42 9.98 -20.36
C PRO A 236 7.61 8.71 -20.69
N GLN A 237 8.24 7.62 -21.10
CA GLN A 237 7.55 6.37 -21.40
C GLN A 237 6.93 5.68 -20.18
N PHE A 238 7.36 6.01 -18.96
CA PHE A 238 6.77 5.49 -17.72
C PHE A 238 5.65 6.39 -17.16
N ILE A 239 5.45 7.56 -17.78
CA ILE A 239 4.50 8.58 -17.32
C ILE A 239 3.42 8.84 -18.36
N ASN A 240 3.77 8.90 -19.64
CA ASN A 240 2.90 9.33 -20.71
C ASN A 240 2.35 8.13 -21.48
N ASN A 241 1.06 8.17 -21.81
CA ASN A 241 0.43 7.25 -22.76
C ASN A 241 0.63 5.75 -22.41
N LEU A 242 0.48 5.43 -21.12
CA LEU A 242 0.67 4.09 -20.58
C LEU A 242 -0.40 3.13 -21.12
N PRO A 243 -0.03 1.89 -21.51
CA PRO A 243 -0.99 0.88 -21.92
C PRO A 243 -1.75 0.34 -20.69
N THR A 244 -3.05 0.57 -20.64
CA THR A 244 -3.92 0.05 -19.57
C THR A 244 -4.91 -0.98 -20.13
N PRO A 245 -5.56 -1.78 -19.27
CA PRO A 245 -6.64 -2.66 -19.69
C PRO A 245 -7.82 -1.96 -20.38
N ALA A 246 -8.00 -0.65 -20.19
CA ALA A 246 -9.13 0.13 -20.73
C ALA A 246 -8.74 1.13 -21.84
N GLY A 247 -7.52 1.07 -22.36
CA GLY A 247 -7.01 2.01 -23.36
C GLY A 247 -5.64 2.55 -22.98
N ARG A 248 -5.25 3.71 -23.50
CA ARG A 248 -4.02 4.38 -23.06
C ARG A 248 -4.37 5.59 -22.23
N MET A 249 -3.65 5.82 -21.13
CA MET A 249 -3.81 7.00 -20.29
C MET A 249 -2.46 7.43 -19.69
N PRO A 250 -2.27 8.72 -19.40
CA PRO A 250 -1.11 9.17 -18.63
C PRO A 250 -1.19 8.65 -17.18
N TYR A 251 -0.03 8.54 -16.54
CA TYR A 251 0.12 8.07 -15.16
C TYR A 251 -0.66 8.93 -14.17
N ASP A 252 -0.74 10.23 -14.43
CA ASP A 252 -1.54 11.16 -13.64
C ASP A 252 -3.02 10.77 -13.56
N GLU A 253 -3.64 10.41 -14.69
CA GLU A 253 -5.03 9.95 -14.74
C GLU A 253 -5.19 8.55 -14.12
N LEU A 254 -4.21 7.66 -14.32
CA LEU A 254 -4.17 6.36 -13.64
C LEU A 254 -4.11 6.52 -12.12
N PHE A 255 -3.30 7.46 -11.65
CA PHE A 255 -3.13 7.74 -10.23
C PHE A 255 -4.41 8.33 -9.64
N ASP A 256 -5.07 9.25 -10.34
CA ASP A 256 -6.35 9.81 -9.90
C ASP A 256 -7.44 8.73 -9.86
N LEU A 257 -7.48 7.81 -10.83
CA LEU A 257 -8.33 6.61 -10.78
C LEU A 257 -8.03 5.76 -9.53
N CYS A 258 -6.76 5.55 -9.21
CA CYS A 258 -6.35 4.81 -8.02
C CYS A 258 -6.83 5.50 -6.74
N VAL A 259 -6.74 6.83 -6.64
CA VAL A 259 -7.23 7.60 -5.47
C VAL A 259 -8.74 7.43 -5.31
N ASP A 260 -9.50 7.52 -6.41
CA ASP A 260 -10.96 7.36 -6.40
C ASP A 260 -11.38 5.94 -5.96
N GLU A 261 -10.71 4.91 -6.48
CA GLU A 261 -11.01 3.53 -6.10
C GLU A 261 -10.60 3.23 -4.66
N VAL A 262 -9.49 3.78 -4.16
CA VAL A 262 -9.17 3.71 -2.72
C VAL A 262 -10.28 4.34 -1.89
N GLY A 263 -10.76 5.54 -2.26
CA GLY A 263 -11.88 6.18 -1.58
C GLY A 263 -13.13 5.30 -1.55
N HIS A 264 -13.48 4.69 -2.68
CA HIS A 264 -14.62 3.79 -2.78
C HIS A 264 -14.49 2.56 -1.86
N TYR A 265 -13.37 1.85 -1.90
CA TYR A 265 -13.15 0.65 -1.09
C TYR A 265 -13.05 0.96 0.41
N LEU A 266 -12.54 2.13 0.79
CA LEU A 266 -12.55 2.57 2.17
C LEU A 266 -13.96 2.88 2.69
N ASN A 267 -14.85 3.37 1.83
CA ASN A 267 -16.26 3.52 2.20
C ASN A 267 -16.94 2.16 2.40
N LEU A 268 -16.64 1.17 1.54
CA LEU A 268 -17.07 -0.21 1.74
C LEU A 268 -16.56 -0.78 3.07
N LEU A 269 -15.26 -0.57 3.37
CA LEU A 269 -14.66 -0.98 4.64
C LEU A 269 -15.36 -0.35 5.84
N TRP A 270 -15.65 0.96 5.81
CA TRP A 270 -16.40 1.64 6.85
C TRP A 270 -17.77 0.96 7.06
N ASN A 271 -18.50 0.71 5.98
CA ASN A 271 -19.82 0.08 6.06
C ASN A 271 -19.77 -1.33 6.63
N SER A 272 -18.79 -2.13 6.23
CA SER A 272 -18.59 -3.49 6.75
C SER A 272 -18.22 -3.50 8.24
N VAL A 273 -17.40 -2.54 8.67
CA VAL A 273 -16.93 -2.43 10.07
C VAL A 273 -18.02 -1.85 10.98
N VAL A 274 -18.60 -0.71 10.61
CA VAL A 274 -19.47 0.08 11.51
C VAL A 274 -20.93 -0.32 11.42
N TYR A 275 -21.42 -0.62 10.21
CA TYR A 275 -22.84 -0.97 10.00
C TYR A 275 -23.06 -2.47 9.80
N ASN A 276 -22.02 -3.29 10.03
CA ASN A 276 -22.07 -4.73 9.77
C ASN A 276 -22.50 -5.09 8.34
N GLY A 277 -22.10 -4.27 7.35
CA GLY A 277 -22.27 -4.59 5.94
C GLY A 277 -21.56 -5.89 5.53
N ASP A 278 -21.92 -6.40 4.36
CA ASP A 278 -21.31 -7.60 3.78
C ASP A 278 -19.81 -7.41 3.48
N LEU A 279 -19.15 -8.53 3.19
CA LEU A 279 -17.74 -8.60 2.80
C LEU A 279 -17.57 -9.16 1.38
N ASP A 280 -18.65 -9.22 0.59
CA ASP A 280 -18.66 -9.87 -0.74
C ASP A 280 -17.79 -9.12 -1.76
N TRP A 281 -17.46 -7.87 -1.46
CA TRP A 281 -16.53 -7.03 -2.22
C TRP A 281 -15.06 -7.43 -2.04
N ILE A 282 -14.72 -8.20 -1.00
CA ILE A 282 -13.37 -8.71 -0.76
C ILE A 282 -13.17 -9.96 -1.62
N LYS A 283 -12.19 -9.90 -2.53
CA LYS A 283 -11.81 -11.02 -3.40
C LYS A 283 -10.41 -11.50 -3.05
N GLN A 284 -10.05 -12.69 -3.54
CA GLN A 284 -8.68 -13.18 -3.44
C GLN A 284 -7.86 -12.58 -4.58
N TRP A 285 -7.48 -11.32 -4.42
CA TRP A 285 -6.63 -10.64 -5.39
C TRP A 285 -5.20 -11.14 -5.36
N ASN A 286 -4.61 -11.26 -6.54
CA ASN A 286 -3.17 -11.29 -6.74
C ASN A 286 -2.71 -9.85 -7.00
N LEU A 287 -2.04 -9.27 -6.02
CA LEU A 287 -1.60 -7.89 -6.05
C LEU A 287 -0.64 -7.63 -7.21
N ASP A 288 0.21 -8.59 -7.58
CA ASP A 288 1.24 -8.42 -8.62
C ASP A 288 0.67 -8.26 -10.04
N ILE A 289 -0.52 -8.80 -10.30
CA ILE A 289 -1.15 -8.80 -11.64
C ILE A 289 -2.53 -8.14 -11.66
N GLY A 290 -3.08 -7.81 -10.48
CA GLY A 290 -4.37 -7.15 -10.30
C GLY A 290 -5.61 -7.98 -10.61
N GLU A 291 -5.47 -9.30 -10.71
CA GLU A 291 -6.56 -10.25 -10.97
C GLU A 291 -7.10 -10.86 -9.67
N ASP A 292 -8.40 -11.17 -9.63
CA ASP A 292 -9.02 -11.97 -8.58
C ASP A 292 -8.92 -13.49 -8.85
N GLU A 293 -9.52 -14.32 -7.99
CA GLU A 293 -9.53 -15.78 -8.12
C GLU A 293 -10.16 -16.31 -9.43
N ASN A 294 -10.93 -15.49 -10.14
CA ASN A 294 -11.57 -15.83 -11.40
C ASN A 294 -10.80 -15.26 -12.61
N GLY A 295 -9.64 -14.67 -12.41
CA GLY A 295 -8.85 -14.00 -13.45
C GLY A 295 -9.45 -12.65 -13.88
N VAL A 296 -10.30 -12.03 -13.05
CA VAL A 296 -10.92 -10.74 -13.36
C VAL A 296 -10.11 -9.62 -12.75
N MET A 297 -9.69 -8.65 -13.57
CA MET A 297 -9.10 -7.40 -13.09
C MET A 297 -10.20 -6.48 -12.53
N THR A 298 -10.58 -6.69 -11.26
CA THR A 298 -11.80 -6.12 -10.65
C THR A 298 -11.97 -4.61 -10.89
N ILE A 299 -10.90 -3.83 -10.68
CA ILE A 299 -10.92 -2.37 -10.89
C ILE A 299 -11.15 -2.03 -12.37
N TRP A 300 -10.43 -2.70 -13.26
CA TRP A 300 -10.44 -2.40 -14.68
C TRP A 300 -11.70 -2.87 -15.40
N ASP A 301 -12.29 -3.99 -14.99
CA ASP A 301 -13.59 -4.46 -15.47
C ASP A 301 -14.69 -3.45 -15.12
N LYS A 302 -14.71 -3.00 -13.85
CA LYS A 302 -15.62 -1.97 -13.37
C LYS A 302 -15.43 -0.64 -14.10
N TYR A 303 -14.20 -0.18 -14.27
CA TYR A 303 -13.87 1.05 -15.00
C TYR A 303 -14.36 0.96 -16.46
N SER A 304 -14.08 -0.15 -17.13
CA SER A 304 -14.50 -0.37 -18.52
C SER A 304 -16.02 -0.39 -18.69
N LYS A 305 -16.76 -0.92 -17.70
CA LYS A 305 -18.23 -0.90 -17.70
C LYS A 305 -18.78 0.52 -17.52
N ARG A 306 -18.20 1.32 -16.61
CA ARG A 306 -18.59 2.73 -16.41
C ARG A 306 -18.39 3.59 -17.65
N GLN A 307 -17.32 3.35 -18.42
CA GLN A 307 -17.05 4.09 -19.66
C GLN A 307 -18.03 3.77 -20.82
N ARG A 308 -18.78 2.67 -20.72
CA ARG A 308 -19.75 2.24 -21.76
C ARG A 308 -21.20 2.59 -21.42
N ALA A 309 -21.47 3.01 -20.19
CA ALA A 309 -22.80 3.37 -19.69
C ALA A 309 -23.09 4.85 -19.96
#